data_AF-B3PVS4-F1
#
_entry.id   AF-B3PVS4-F1
#
_cell.length_a   1.000
_cell.length_b   1.000
_cell.length_c   1.000
_cell.angle_alpha   90.00
_cell.angle_beta   90.00
_cell.angle_gamma   90.00
#
_symmetry.space_group_name_H-M   'P 1'
#
loop_
_entity.id
_entity.type
_entity.pdbx_description
1 polymer ?
#
loop_
_entity_poly.entity_id
_entity_poly.type
_entity_poly.pdbx_seq_one_letter_code
_entity_poly.pdbx_strand_id
1 'polypeptide(L)'
;MKPPVLRTPKINPLIESIFQQIAEQLDEQRRIREEMGHSQVEREVLEEALQAVRDIPGAEREVWNWMSSAIKEVNLSLGSMDAPPLRCVSYETFLAFLRVETSAAEIH
;
A
#
# COMPACT_ATOMS: atom_id res chain seq x y z
N MET A 1 -28.90 -42.39 2.61
CA MET A 1 -27.92 -41.79 3.56
C MET A 1 -28.36 -40.35 3.85
N LYS A 2 -28.38 -39.92 5.11
CA LYS A 2 -28.67 -38.51 5.46
C LYS A 2 -27.35 -37.71 5.41
N PRO A 3 -27.32 -36.55 4.74
CA PRO A 3 -26.12 -35.71 4.68
C PRO A 3 -25.78 -35.16 6.09
N PRO A 4 -24.49 -34.96 6.41
CA PRO A 4 -24.10 -34.43 7.71
C PRO A 4 -24.59 -32.99 7.84
N VAL A 5 -25.22 -32.69 8.97
CA VAL A 5 -25.64 -31.34 9.32
C VAL A 5 -24.39 -30.54 9.67
N LEU A 6 -23.96 -29.66 8.76
CA LEU A 6 -22.94 -28.66 9.03
C LEU A 6 -23.51 -27.71 10.09
N ARG A 7 -23.10 -27.88 11.35
CA ARG A 7 -23.37 -26.89 12.39
C ARG A 7 -22.53 -25.67 12.06
N THR A 8 -23.19 -24.53 11.81
CA THR A 8 -22.50 -23.24 11.80
C THR A 8 -21.79 -23.06 13.14
N PRO A 9 -20.49 -22.75 13.15
CA PRO A 9 -19.76 -22.52 14.39
C PRO A 9 -20.42 -21.33 15.11
N LYS A 10 -20.82 -21.52 16.37
CA LYS A 10 -21.23 -20.41 17.23
C LYS A 10 -19.98 -19.62 17.58
N ILE A 11 -19.76 -18.53 16.87
CA ILE A 11 -18.69 -17.58 17.17
C ILE A 11 -19.01 -16.94 18.53
N ASN A 12 -18.00 -16.80 19.37
CA ASN A 12 -18.14 -16.14 20.66
C ASN A 12 -18.49 -14.64 20.42
N PRO A 13 -19.54 -14.09 21.06
CA PRO A 13 -19.91 -12.68 20.91
C PRO A 13 -18.76 -11.69 21.19
N LEU A 14 -17.81 -12.05 22.06
CA LEU A 14 -16.61 -11.25 22.31
C LEU A 14 -15.70 -11.19 21.08
N ILE A 15 -15.52 -12.32 20.39
CA ILE A 15 -14.71 -12.41 19.17
C ILE A 15 -15.36 -11.59 18.06
N GLU A 16 -16.68 -11.69 17.91
CA GLU A 16 -17.45 -10.90 16.94
C GLU A 16 -17.32 -9.39 17.20
N SER A 17 -17.45 -8.98 18.46
CA SER A 17 -17.25 -7.58 18.86
C SER A 17 -15.84 -7.06 18.53
N ILE A 18 -14.80 -7.86 18.78
CA ILE A 18 -13.42 -7.49 18.44
C ILE A 18 -13.25 -7.29 16.93
N PHE A 19 -13.76 -8.23 16.11
CA PHE A 19 -13.67 -8.09 14.66
C PHE A 19 -14.44 -6.87 14.13
N GLN A 20 -15.60 -6.58 14.72
CA GLN A 20 -16.39 -5.40 14.37
C GLN A 20 -15.63 -4.10 14.68
N GLN A 21 -15.02 -4.00 15.86
CA GLN A 21 -14.18 -2.85 16.23
C GLN A 21 -12.98 -2.67 15.29
N ILE A 22 -12.32 -3.77 14.91
CA ILE A 22 -11.21 -3.73 13.96
C ILE A 22 -11.69 -3.24 12.58
N ALA A 23 -12.84 -3.72 12.11
CA ALA A 23 -13.40 -3.31 10.82
C ALA A 23 -13.72 -1.80 10.80
N GLU A 24 -14.39 -1.30 11.84
CA GLU A 24 -14.70 0.13 11.99
C GLU A 24 -13.44 0.99 12.02
N GLN A 25 -12.41 0.55 12.74
CA GLN A 25 -11.13 1.26 12.79
C GLN A 25 -10.43 1.29 11.42
N LEU A 26 -10.49 0.19 10.66
CA LEU A 26 -9.90 0.14 9.31
C LEU A 26 -10.65 1.03 8.32
N ASP A 27 -11.99 1.05 8.40
CA ASP A 27 -12.82 1.91 7.55
C ASP A 27 -12.59 3.39 7.85
N GLU A 28 -12.48 3.77 9.12
CA GLU A 28 -12.15 5.14 9.50
C GLU A 28 -10.75 5.55 9.02
N GLN A 29 -9.75 4.68 9.20
CA GLN A 29 -8.40 4.92 8.67
C GLN A 29 -8.40 5.06 7.14
N ARG A 30 -9.19 4.25 6.44
CA ARG A 30 -9.34 4.35 4.99
C ARG A 30 -9.95 5.69 4.61
N ARG A 31 -11.03 6.10 5.26
CA ARG A 31 -11.72 7.36 5.01
C ARG A 31 -10.79 8.56 5.20
N ILE A 32 -10.06 8.62 6.32
CA ILE A 32 -9.10 9.71 6.59
C ILE A 32 -8.04 9.77 5.48
N ARG A 33 -7.50 8.62 5.05
CA ARG A 33 -6.52 8.57 3.96
C ARG A 33 -7.09 9.05 2.62
N GLU A 34 -8.35 8.75 2.33
CA GLU A 34 -9.05 9.22 1.13
C GLU A 34 -9.25 10.75 1.18
N GLU A 35 -9.72 11.28 2.31
CA GLU A 35 -9.89 12.72 2.53
C GLU A 35 -8.57 13.50 2.44
N MET A 36 -7.46 12.91 2.89
CA MET A 36 -6.11 13.48 2.77
C MET A 36 -5.44 13.24 1.42
N GLY A 37 -6.08 12.50 0.50
CA GLY A 37 -5.52 12.23 -0.83
C GLY A 37 -4.25 11.37 -0.84
N HIS A 38 -3.99 10.57 0.21
CA HIS A 38 -2.74 9.81 0.33
C HIS A 38 -2.47 8.89 -0.86
N SER A 39 -3.50 8.22 -1.38
CA SER A 39 -3.34 7.34 -2.54
C SER A 39 -2.89 8.07 -3.81
N GLN A 40 -3.25 9.36 -3.96
CA GLN A 40 -2.79 10.16 -5.08
C GLN A 40 -1.30 10.45 -4.95
N VAL A 41 -0.87 10.93 -3.78
CA VAL A 41 0.54 11.25 -3.49
C VAL A 41 1.43 10.00 -3.61
N GLU A 42 1.00 8.88 -3.04
CA GLU A 42 1.72 7.60 -3.09
C GLU A 42 1.92 7.12 -4.53
N ARG A 43 0.90 7.32 -5.39
CA ARG A 43 0.97 6.96 -6.80
C ARG A 43 1.89 7.90 -7.58
N GLU A 44 1.74 9.21 -7.43
CA GLU A 44 2.55 10.21 -8.15
C GLU A 44 4.04 10.02 -7.85
N VAL A 45 4.39 9.84 -6.58
CA VAL A 45 5.77 9.59 -6.14
C VAL A 45 6.33 8.29 -6.74
N LEU A 46 5.51 7.24 -6.83
CA LEU A 46 5.91 5.98 -7.46
C LEU A 46 6.09 6.16 -8.98
N GLU A 47 5.17 6.84 -9.66
CA GLU A 47 5.25 7.10 -11.09
C GLU A 47 6.48 7.95 -11.46
N GLU A 48 6.79 8.97 -10.66
CA GLU A 48 8.01 9.78 -10.81
C GLU A 48 9.28 8.93 -10.64
N ALA A 49 9.32 8.07 -9.63
CA ALA A 49 10.45 7.17 -9.40
C ALA A 49 10.62 6.17 -10.56
N LEU A 50 9.53 5.61 -11.09
CA LEU A 50 9.59 4.73 -12.25
C LEU A 50 10.09 5.48 -13.49
N GLN A 51 9.62 6.70 -13.72
CA GLN A 51 10.09 7.52 -14.83
C GLN A 51 11.57 7.89 -14.71
N ALA A 52 12.05 8.23 -13.52
CA ALA A 52 13.46 8.55 -13.29
C ALA A 52 14.39 7.35 -13.62
N VAL A 53 13.95 6.13 -13.35
CA VAL A 53 14.70 4.92 -13.75
C VAL A 53 14.71 4.73 -15.27
N ARG A 54 13.64 5.09 -15.98
CA ARG A 54 13.62 5.03 -17.45
C ARG A 54 14.64 6.00 -18.05
N ASP A 55 14.78 7.17 -17.44
CA ASP A 55 15.74 8.19 -17.89
C ASP A 55 17.19 7.78 -17.56
N ILE A 56 17.38 6.99 -16.49
CA ILE A 56 18.70 6.53 -16.02
C ILE A 56 18.66 5.03 -15.68
N PRO A 57 18.70 4.14 -16.69
CA PRO A 57 18.74 2.69 -16.45
C PRO A 57 19.96 2.28 -15.62
N GLY A 58 19.78 1.36 -14.67
CA GLY A 58 20.83 0.95 -13.73
C GLY A 58 20.86 1.73 -12.41
N ALA A 59 20.04 2.78 -12.27
CA ALA A 59 19.91 3.56 -11.04
C ALA A 59 18.74 3.09 -10.14
N GLU A 60 18.18 1.89 -10.35
CA GLU A 60 16.93 1.43 -9.73
C GLU A 60 16.97 1.52 -8.20
N ARG A 61 18.08 1.09 -7.61
CA ARG A 61 18.27 1.07 -6.16
C ARG A 61 18.38 2.49 -5.59
N GLU A 62 19.07 3.38 -6.31
CA GLU A 62 19.29 4.76 -5.89
C GLU A 62 18.00 5.56 -5.95
N VAL A 63 17.25 5.42 -7.04
CA VAL A 63 15.95 6.06 -7.22
C VAL A 63 14.93 5.55 -6.19
N TRP A 64 14.88 4.23 -5.95
CA TRP A 64 14.02 3.70 -4.89
C TRP A 64 14.42 4.20 -3.50
N ASN A 65 15.72 4.28 -3.20
CA ASN A 65 16.18 4.83 -1.94
C ASN A 65 15.75 6.30 -1.77
N TRP A 66 15.91 7.12 -2.81
CA TRP A 66 15.46 8.51 -2.82
C TRP A 66 13.96 8.63 -2.52
N MET A 67 13.13 7.89 -3.28
CA MET A 67 11.68 7.83 -3.09
C MET A 67 11.32 7.41 -1.66
N SER A 68 11.93 6.34 -1.16
CA SER A 68 11.64 5.79 0.18
C SER A 68 12.05 6.74 1.31
N SER A 69 13.13 7.51 1.11
CA SER A 69 13.60 8.51 2.08
C SER A 69 12.66 9.70 2.12
N ALA A 70 12.22 10.21 0.97
CA ALA A 70 11.23 11.29 0.91
C ALA A 70 9.93 10.91 1.63
N ILE A 71 9.40 9.71 1.39
CA ILE A 71 8.20 9.21 2.09
C ILE A 71 8.44 9.09 3.61
N LYS A 72 9.62 8.64 4.04
CA LYS A 72 9.96 8.56 5.47
C LYS A 72 9.96 9.95 6.13
N GLU A 73 10.52 10.96 5.47
CA GLU A 73 10.55 12.34 5.99
C GLU A 73 9.14 12.91 6.14
N VAL A 74 8.28 12.71 5.14
CA VAL A 74 6.87 13.13 5.22
C VAL A 74 6.14 12.39 6.35
N ASN A 75 6.39 11.08 6.50
CA ASN A 75 5.78 10.28 7.56
C ASN A 75 6.18 10.71 8.97
N LEU A 76 7.40 11.25 9.16
CA LEU A 76 7.78 11.85 10.45
C LEU A 76 6.89 13.06 10.78
N SER A 77 6.54 13.86 9.77
CA SER A 77 5.66 15.01 9.94
C SER A 77 4.20 14.60 10.16
N LEU A 78 3.72 13.58 9.44
CA LEU A 78 2.37 13.05 9.66
C LEU A 78 2.22 12.45 11.06
N GLY A 79 3.26 11.77 11.56
CA GLY A 79 3.28 11.20 12.90
C GLY A 79 3.18 12.24 14.02
N SER A 80 3.62 13.49 13.81
CA SER A 80 3.46 14.56 14.82
C SER A 80 2.06 15.17 14.83
N MET A 81 1.24 14.89 13.81
CA MET A 81 -0.14 15.36 13.66
C MET A 81 -1.17 14.25 13.90
N ASP A 82 -0.74 13.08 14.40
CA ASP A 82 -1.56 11.87 14.53
C ASP A 82 -2.26 11.47 13.21
N ALA A 83 -1.66 11.80 12.08
CA ALA A 83 -2.19 11.49 10.76
C ALA A 83 -1.72 10.11 10.26
N PRO A 84 -2.52 9.38 9.46
CA PRO A 84 -2.11 8.11 8.88
C PRO A 84 -0.84 8.28 8.01
N PRO A 85 0.11 7.33 8.02
CA PRO A 85 1.31 7.46 7.21
C PRO A 85 1.04 7.20 5.72
N LEU A 86 1.84 7.81 4.85
CA LEU A 86 2.02 7.39 3.47
C LEU A 86 2.67 6.01 3.41
N ARG A 87 2.27 5.22 2.42
CA ARG A 87 2.79 3.89 2.12
C ARG A 87 3.87 4.01 1.05
N CYS A 88 4.98 3.32 1.29
CA CYS A 88 6.04 3.13 0.30
C CYS A 88 6.03 1.66 -0.12
N VAL A 89 6.13 1.40 -1.42
CA VAL A 89 6.31 0.04 -1.94
C VAL A 89 7.69 -0.50 -1.55
N SER A 90 7.80 -1.82 -1.39
CA SER A 90 9.11 -2.45 -1.18
C SER A 90 9.98 -2.35 -2.43
N TYR A 91 11.28 -2.54 -2.28
CA TYR A 91 12.21 -2.51 -3.42
C TYR A 91 11.87 -3.62 -4.44
N GLU A 92 11.46 -4.79 -3.96
CA GLU A 92 11.07 -5.92 -4.80
C GLU A 92 9.80 -5.61 -5.61
N THR A 93 8.81 -4.97 -4.99
CA THR A 93 7.59 -4.51 -5.69
C THR A 93 7.93 -3.43 -6.71
N PHE A 94 8.81 -2.49 -6.36
CA PHE A 94 9.31 -1.47 -7.29
C PHE A 94 9.97 -2.09 -8.53
N LEU A 95 10.86 -3.07 -8.34
CA LEU A 95 11.46 -3.82 -9.44
C LEU A 95 10.43 -4.61 -10.25
N ALA A 96 9.39 -5.15 -9.61
CA ALA A 96 8.32 -5.84 -10.32
C ALA A 96 7.55 -4.90 -11.26
N PHE A 97 7.27 -3.66 -10.83
CA PHE A 97 6.65 -2.65 -11.70
C PHE A 97 7.51 -2.34 -12.93
N LEU A 98 8.81 -2.10 -12.74
CA LEU A 98 9.73 -1.85 -13.86
C LEU A 98 9.75 -3.00 -14.89
N ARG A 99 9.68 -4.25 -14.43
CA ARG A 99 9.67 -5.44 -15.30
C ARG A 99 8.38 -5.63 -16.08
N VAL A 100 7.24 -5.31 -15.47
CA VAL A 100 5.94 -5.41 -16.14
C VAL A 100 5.86 -4.39 -17.28
N GLU A 101 6.43 -3.22 -17.08
CA GLU A 101 6.44 -2.17 -18.11
C GLU A 101 7.41 -2.45 -19.26
N THR A 102 8.59 -3.02 -19.02
CA THR A 102 9.50 -3.44 -20.10
C THR A 102 8.92 -4.56 -20.94
N SER A 103 8.21 -5.53 -20.33
CA SER A 103 7.52 -6.58 -21.06
C SER A 103 6.37 -6.07 -21.95
N ALA A 104 5.79 -4.91 -21.65
CA ALA A 104 4.74 -4.30 -22.47
C ALA A 104 5.32 -3.52 -23.67
N ALA A 105 6.55 -2.99 -23.54
CA ALA A 105 7.23 -2.26 -24.61
C ALA A 105 7.82 -3.17 -25.71
N GLU A 106 8.07 -4.45 -25.43
CA GLU A 106 8.62 -5.43 -26.39
C GLU A 106 7.57 -6.08 -27.32
N ILE A 107 6.28 -5.74 -27.15
CA ILE A 107 5.16 -6.30 -27.93
C ILE A 107 4.72 -5.36 -29.08
N HIS A 108 5.36 -4.20 -29.24
CA HIS A 108 5.09 -3.22 -30.30
C HIS A 108 6.29 -3.00 -31.21
#